data_AF-A0A3N4L626-F1
#
_entry.id   AF-A0A3N4L626-F1
#
_cell.length_a   1.000
_cell.length_b   1.000
_cell.length_c   1.000
_cell.angle_alpha   90.00
_cell.angle_beta   90.00
_cell.angle_gamma   90.00
#
_symmetry.space_group_name_H-M   'P 1'
#
loop_
_entity.id
_entity.type
_entity.pdbx_description
1 polymer ?
#
loop_
_entity_poly.entity_id
_entity_poly.type
_entity_poly.pdbx_seq_one_letter_code
_entity_poly.pdbx_strand_id
1 'polypeptide(L)'
;MDKILSIDPSGTGTTGIYFTNGSEQEFFQFTNAYWKEHYFYLKALAKEKKVNKIVFENTNFINNRSKDSLNLIRLLGAIETLPIKQVQSINVLKVKELSKALFAGKANIPNLQYLPGRGKG
;
A
#
# COMPACT_ATOMS: atom_id res chain seq x y z
N MET A 1 15.76 8.56 -11.36
CA MET A 1 15.07 8.45 -10.06
C MET A 1 13.95 7.44 -10.21
N ASP A 2 13.70 6.61 -9.21
CA ASP A 2 12.64 5.61 -9.29
C ASP A 2 11.26 6.27 -9.20
N LYS A 3 10.31 5.68 -9.94
CA LYS A 3 8.88 6.01 -9.90
C LYS A 3 8.19 4.91 -9.12
N ILE A 4 7.81 5.22 -7.90
CA ILE A 4 7.42 4.26 -6.88
C ILE A 4 5.91 4.36 -6.65
N LEU A 5 5.23 3.22 -6.63
CA LEU A 5 3.91 3.08 -6.01
C LEU A 5 4.04 2.30 -4.70
N SER A 6 3.67 2.95 -3.59
CA SER A 6 3.49 2.33 -2.29
C SER A 6 2.01 1.99 -2.09
N ILE A 7 1.70 0.72 -1.78
CA ILE A 7 0.34 0.19 -1.78
C ILE A 7 0.01 -0.41 -0.42
N ASP A 8 -1.11 0.02 0.17
CA ASP A 8 -1.80 -0.64 1.28
C ASP A 8 -3.03 -1.40 0.71
N PRO A 9 -2.88 -2.70 0.40
CA PRO A 9 -3.88 -3.47 -0.30
C PRO A 9 -4.99 -3.97 0.64
N SER A 10 -6.24 -3.83 0.21
CA SER A 10 -7.41 -4.33 0.96
C SER A 10 -8.07 -5.56 0.33
N GLY A 11 -8.16 -5.63 -1.00
CA GLY A 11 -8.78 -6.76 -1.71
C GLY A 11 -10.32 -6.79 -1.71
N THR A 12 -10.99 -6.16 -0.74
CA THR A 12 -12.46 -6.07 -0.66
C THR A 12 -13.01 -4.75 -0.10
N GLY A 13 -12.14 -3.80 0.24
CA GLY A 13 -12.48 -2.48 0.76
C GLY A 13 -11.77 -1.37 -0.01
N THR A 14 -11.02 -0.52 0.69
CA THR A 14 -10.25 0.57 0.07
C THR A 14 -8.77 0.21 0.01
N THR A 15 -8.18 0.25 -1.18
CA THR A 15 -6.73 0.20 -1.36
C THR A 15 -6.18 1.61 -1.35
N GLY A 16 -5.33 1.90 -0.37
CA GLY A 16 -4.60 3.16 -0.26
C GLY A 16 -3.33 3.09 -1.10
N ILE A 17 -3.05 4.17 -1.83
CA ILE A 17 -1.94 4.18 -2.79
C ILE A 17 -1.22 5.53 -2.68
N TYR A 18 0.10 5.47 -2.62
CA TYR A 18 0.96 6.65 -2.66
C TYR A 18 1.93 6.52 -3.83
N PHE A 19 2.00 7.56 -4.66
CA PHE A 19 2.94 7.67 -5.76
C PHE A 19 4.02 8.68 -5.42
N THR A 20 5.26 8.39 -5.80
CA THR A 20 6.31 9.40 -5.88
C THR A 20 7.33 9.13 -6.98
N ASN A 21 7.88 10.19 -7.56
CA ASN A 21 9.05 10.14 -8.46
C ASN A 21 10.24 10.95 -7.92
N GLY A 22 10.17 11.39 -6.66
CA GLY A 22 11.15 12.26 -5.99
C GLY A 22 10.81 13.75 -6.05
N SER A 23 10.13 14.23 -7.09
CA SER A 23 9.67 15.62 -7.19
C SER A 23 8.17 15.77 -6.98
N GLU A 24 7.39 14.80 -7.44
CA GLU A 24 5.94 14.76 -7.33
C GLU A 24 5.52 13.69 -6.32
N GLN A 25 4.42 13.96 -5.63
CA GLN A 25 3.82 13.10 -4.63
C GLN A 25 2.30 13.17 -4.78
N GLU A 26 1.65 12.01 -4.92
CA GLU A 26 0.21 11.94 -5.10
C GLU A 26 -0.38 10.78 -4.29
N PHE A 27 -1.54 11.02 -3.69
CA PHE A 27 -2.31 10.00 -2.98
C PHE A 27 -3.51 9.60 -3.84
N PHE A 28 -3.70 8.29 -3.97
CA PHE A 28 -4.87 7.70 -4.63
C PHE A 28 -5.55 6.73 -3.68
N GLN A 29 -6.83 6.52 -3.93
CA GLN A 29 -7.61 5.49 -3.26
C GLN A 29 -8.51 4.81 -4.28
N PHE A 30 -8.65 3.49 -4.14
CA PHE A 30 -9.59 2.72 -4.93
C PHE A 30 -10.43 1.83 -4.03
N THR A 31 -11.75 2.01 -4.07
CA THR A 31 -12.70 1.29 -3.22
C THR A 31 -13.55 0.36 -4.07
N ASN A 32 -13.45 -0.95 -3.82
CA ASN A 32 -14.28 -1.95 -4.49
C ASN A 32 -14.37 -3.23 -3.64
N ALA A 33 -15.42 -4.02 -3.85
CA ALA A 33 -15.57 -5.31 -3.19
C ALA A 33 -14.80 -6.45 -3.91
N TYR A 34 -14.37 -6.23 -5.15
CA TYR A 34 -13.79 -7.25 -6.02
C TYR A 34 -12.30 -7.03 -6.23
N TRP A 35 -11.47 -7.90 -5.65
CA TRP A 35 -10.00 -7.83 -5.74
C TRP A 35 -9.45 -7.68 -7.17
N LYS A 36 -10.12 -8.24 -8.19
CA LYS A 36 -9.70 -8.12 -9.59
C LYS A 36 -9.72 -6.66 -10.08
N GLU A 37 -10.72 -5.89 -9.64
CA GLU A 37 -10.85 -4.48 -10.00
C GLU A 37 -9.73 -3.66 -9.36
N HIS A 38 -9.32 -4.00 -8.12
CA HIS A 38 -8.13 -3.40 -7.51
C HIS A 38 -6.89 -3.67 -8.33
N TYR A 39 -6.69 -4.92 -8.77
CA TYR A 39 -5.55 -5.27 -9.61
C TYR A 39 -5.55 -4.50 -10.95
N PHE A 40 -6.69 -4.42 -11.65
CA PHE A 40 -6.78 -3.69 -12.91
C PHE A 40 -6.54 -2.20 -12.74
N TYR A 41 -7.07 -1.61 -11.67
CA TYR A 41 -6.80 -0.22 -11.31
C TYR A 41 -5.30 0.01 -11.08
N LEU A 42 -4.65 -0.82 -10.26
CA LEU A 42 -3.21 -0.72 -9.98
C LEU A 42 -2.37 -0.90 -11.24
N LYS A 43 -2.74 -1.84 -12.13
CA LYS A 43 -2.07 -2.05 -13.41
C LYS A 43 -2.18 -0.83 -14.33
N ALA A 44 -3.37 -0.25 -14.43
CA ALA A 44 -3.62 0.94 -15.22
C ALA A 44 -2.82 2.14 -14.69
N LEU A 45 -2.87 2.36 -13.37
CA LEU A 45 -2.13 3.43 -12.70
C LEU A 45 -0.62 3.28 -12.85
N ALA A 46 -0.08 2.06 -12.67
CA ALA A 46 1.33 1.79 -12.87
C ALA A 46 1.79 2.07 -14.30
N LYS A 47 0.96 1.75 -15.30
CA LYS A 47 1.22 2.08 -16.70
C LYS A 47 1.17 3.58 -16.96
N GLU A 48 0.13 4.26 -16.48
CA GLU A 48 -0.06 5.71 -16.63
C GLU A 48 1.12 6.49 -16.05
N LYS A 49 1.48 6.20 -14.80
CA LYS A 49 2.58 6.86 -14.09
C LYS A 49 3.97 6.36 -14.51
N LYS A 50 4.05 5.36 -15.39
CA LYS A 50 5.31 4.70 -15.85
C LYS A 50 6.15 4.20 -14.68
N VAL A 51 5.50 3.53 -13.72
CA VAL A 51 6.09 3.05 -12.48
C VAL A 51 7.13 1.98 -12.76
N ASN A 52 8.28 2.08 -12.12
CA ASN A 52 9.36 1.10 -12.24
C ASN A 52 9.60 0.32 -10.93
N LYS A 53 8.98 0.74 -9.82
CA LYS A 53 9.07 0.07 -8.53
C LYS A 53 7.72 0.07 -7.81
N ILE A 54 7.30 -1.09 -7.33
CA ILE A 54 6.18 -1.23 -6.40
C ILE A 54 6.70 -1.66 -5.04
N VAL A 55 6.15 -1.05 -4.00
CA VAL A 55 6.28 -1.47 -2.61
C VAL A 55 4.88 -1.72 -2.07
N PHE A 56 4.59 -2.87 -1.50
CA PHE A 56 3.27 -3.14 -0.94
C PHE A 56 3.33 -3.78 0.44
N GLU A 57 2.35 -3.47 1.28
CA GLU A 57 2.18 -4.15 2.55
C GLU A 57 1.66 -5.59 2.33
N ASN A 58 2.38 -6.56 2.90
CA ASN A 58 2.00 -7.96 2.90
C ASN A 58 1.61 -8.39 4.31
N THR A 59 0.51 -9.13 4.39
CA THR A 59 -0.04 -9.65 5.64
C THR A 59 0.32 -11.12 5.84
N ASN A 60 0.58 -11.50 7.10
CA ASN A 60 0.85 -12.88 7.49
C ASN A 60 -0.40 -13.64 7.98
N PHE A 61 -1.62 -13.08 7.84
CA PHE A 61 -2.85 -13.71 8.36
C PHE A 61 -3.34 -14.87 7.47
N ILE A 62 -2.67 -16.02 7.56
CA ILE A 62 -3.07 -17.26 6.88
C ILE A 62 -4.12 -18.04 7.70
N ASN A 63 -4.27 -17.72 8.99
CA ASN A 63 -5.04 -18.54 9.94
C ASN A 63 -6.56 -18.40 9.83
N ASN A 64 -7.07 -17.33 9.21
CA ASN A 64 -8.50 -17.13 8.98
C ASN A 64 -8.83 -17.17 7.48
N ARG A 65 -9.31 -18.32 7.01
CA ARG A 65 -9.72 -18.52 5.60
C ARG A 65 -11.10 -17.91 5.32
N SER A 66 -11.26 -16.61 5.52
CA SER A 66 -12.46 -15.89 5.06
C SER A 66 -12.35 -15.58 3.57
N LYS A 67 -13.50 -15.35 2.90
CA LYS A 67 -13.55 -14.91 1.51
C LYS A 67 -12.70 -13.65 1.30
N ASP A 68 -12.75 -12.71 2.23
CA ASP A 68 -12.02 -11.45 2.15
C ASP A 68 -10.51 -11.67 2.29
N SER A 69 -10.09 -12.54 3.22
CA SER A 69 -8.68 -12.90 3.37
C SER A 69 -8.13 -13.59 2.12
N LEU A 70 -8.91 -14.47 1.50
CA LEU A 70 -8.54 -15.11 0.23
C LEU A 70 -8.47 -14.10 -0.93
N ASN A 71 -9.36 -13.13 -0.97
CA ASN A 71 -9.36 -12.06 -1.97
C ASN A 71 -8.14 -11.15 -1.81
N LEU A 72 -7.77 -10.80 -0.57
CA LEU A 72 -6.53 -10.10 -0.29
C LEU A 72 -5.31 -10.91 -0.73
N ILE A 73 -5.20 -12.20 -0.37
CA ILE A 73 -4.10 -13.07 -0.80
C ILE A 73 -3.98 -13.13 -2.33
N ARG A 74 -5.11 -13.24 -3.05
CA ARG A 74 -5.14 -13.20 -4.52
C ARG A 74 -4.63 -11.87 -5.07
N LEU A 75 -5.03 -10.75 -4.46
CA LEU A 75 -4.54 -9.43 -4.85
C LEU A 75 -3.04 -9.30 -4.63
N LEU A 76 -2.52 -9.74 -3.48
CA LEU A 76 -1.09 -9.70 -3.16
C LEU A 76 -0.28 -10.48 -4.20
N GLY A 77 -0.68 -11.72 -4.50
CA GLY A 77 -0.05 -12.52 -5.54
C GLY A 77 -0.15 -11.89 -6.93
N ALA A 78 -1.29 -11.25 -7.25
CA ALA A 78 -1.45 -10.55 -8.53
C ALA A 78 -0.51 -9.33 -8.65
N ILE A 79 -0.31 -8.56 -7.56
CA ILE A 79 0.62 -7.43 -7.53
C ILE A 79 2.05 -7.90 -7.83
N GLU A 80 2.48 -9.05 -7.31
CA GLU A 80 3.81 -9.62 -7.58
C GLU A 80 4.04 -9.96 -9.05
N THR A 81 2.97 -10.18 -9.82
CA THR A 81 3.04 -10.50 -11.25
C THR A 81 2.94 -9.28 -12.18
N LEU A 82 2.85 -8.06 -11.63
CA LEU A 82 2.81 -6.87 -12.45
C LEU A 82 4.12 -6.73 -13.27
N PRO A 83 4.05 -6.37 -14.56
CA PRO A 83 5.21 -6.30 -15.45
C PRO A 83 6.03 -5.03 -15.18
N ILE A 84 6.65 -4.95 -14.00
CA ILE A 84 7.38 -3.81 -13.48
C ILE A 84 8.77 -4.28 -13.04
N LYS A 85 9.77 -3.41 -13.16
CA LYS A 85 11.19 -3.76 -12.93
C LYS A 85 11.44 -4.31 -11.52
N GLN A 86 10.81 -3.73 -10.50
CA GLN A 86 10.97 -4.17 -9.12
C GLN A 86 9.63 -4.19 -8.39
N VAL A 87 9.35 -5.29 -7.71
CA VAL A 87 8.23 -5.42 -6.79
C VAL A 87 8.77 -5.90 -5.44
N GLN A 88 8.42 -5.19 -4.36
CA GLN A 88 8.89 -5.47 -3.02
C GLN A 88 7.70 -5.54 -2.05
N SER A 89 7.63 -6.60 -1.27
CA SER A 89 6.67 -6.71 -0.16
C SER A 89 7.31 -6.29 1.16
N ILE A 90 6.52 -5.65 2.02
CA ILE A 90 6.90 -5.26 3.38
C ILE A 90 5.96 -5.95 4.36
N ASN A 91 6.51 -6.60 5.38
CA ASN A 91 5.70 -7.24 6.41
C ASN A 91 4.90 -6.19 7.21
N VAL A 92 3.58 -6.35 7.28
CA VAL A 92 2.65 -5.52 8.06
C VAL A 92 3.10 -5.27 9.49
N LEU A 93 3.77 -6.23 10.13
CA LEU A 93 4.23 -6.07 11.51
C LEU A 93 5.27 -4.94 11.63
N LYS A 94 6.16 -4.78 10.64
CA LYS A 94 7.14 -3.69 10.62
C LYS A 94 6.45 -2.32 10.43
N VAL A 95 5.42 -2.27 9.59
CA VAL A 95 4.61 -1.06 9.38
C VAL A 95 3.91 -0.68 10.69
N LYS A 96 3.29 -1.66 11.37
CA LYS A 96 2.62 -1.45 12.66
C LYS A 96 3.56 -0.99 13.76
N GLU A 97 4.76 -1.58 13.85
CA GLU A 97 5.78 -1.18 14.81
C GLU A 97 6.21 0.28 14.61
N LEU A 98 6.50 0.67 13.36
CA LEU A 98 6.83 2.05 13.03
C LEU A 98 5.68 2.99 13.38
N SER A 99 4.45 2.70 12.94
CA SER A 99 3.27 3.51 13.24
C SER A 99 3.08 3.72 14.75
N LYS A 100 3.25 2.67 15.55
CA LYS A 100 3.20 2.77 17.02
C LYS A 100 4.30 3.67 17.58
N ALA A 101 5.52 3.57 17.06
CA ALA A 101 6.63 4.43 17.48
C ALA A 101 6.39 5.91 17.11
N LEU A 102 5.83 6.17 15.92
CA LEU A 102 5.45 7.52 15.47
C LEU A 102 4.38 8.13 16.38
N PHE A 103 3.29 7.42 16.66
CA PHE A 103 2.22 7.91 17.54
C PHE A 103 2.67 8.09 19.00
N ALA A 104 3.67 7.33 19.45
CA ALA A 104 4.26 7.50 20.77
C ALA A 104 5.34 8.60 20.83
N GLY A 105 5.63 9.29 19.73
CA GLY A 105 6.70 10.28 19.64
C GLY A 105 8.12 9.69 19.78
N LYS A 106 8.28 8.38 19.62
CA LYS A 106 9.56 7.65 19.74
C LYS A 106 10.33 7.54 18.43
N ALA A 107 9.68 7.87 17.32
CA ALA A 107 10.27 7.90 15.98
C ALA A 107 9.72 9.09 15.22
N ASN A 108 10.45 9.55 14.19
CA ASN A 108 10.03 10.58 13.26
C ASN A 108 10.45 10.22 11.84
N ILE A 109 9.63 10.58 10.86
CA ILE A 109 9.96 10.52 9.44
C ILE A 109 10.48 11.90 9.04
N PRO A 110 11.74 12.03 8.58
CA PRO A 110 12.27 13.30 8.12
C PRO A 110 11.36 13.92 7.06
N ASN A 111 11.14 15.24 7.16
CA ASN A 111 10.32 16.02 6.23
C ASN A 111 8.83 15.67 6.20
N LEU A 112 8.33 14.90 7.18
CA LEU A 112 6.89 14.72 7.37
C LEU A 112 6.36 15.70 8.42
N GLN A 113 5.37 16.50 8.05
CA GLN A 113 4.67 17.36 9.01
C GLN A 113 3.56 16.57 9.70
N TYR A 114 3.66 16.45 11.02
CA TYR A 114 2.62 15.81 11.85
C TYR A 114 1.56 16.84 12.20
N LEU A 115 0.32 16.60 11.77
CA LEU A 115 -0.83 17.41 12.14
C LEU A 115 -1.61 16.73 13.26
N PRO A 116 -2.17 17.51 14.21
CA PRO A 116 -3.07 16.94 15.20
C PRO A 116 -4.28 16.31 14.50
N GLY A 117 -4.55 15.04 14.82
CA GLY A 117 -5.74 14.33 14.34
C GLY A 117 -7.01 14.86 15.00
N ARG A 118 -8.19 14.48 14.46
CA ARG A 118 -9.51 14.86 15.03
C ARG A 118 -9.85 14.16 16.36
N GLY A 119 -8.87 13.63 17.08
CA GLY A 119 -9.06 13.00 18.39
C GLY A 119 -9.13 14.05 19.49
N LYS A 120 -9.99 13.85 20.49
CA LYS A 120 -9.93 14.59 21.75
C LYS A 120 -8.67 14.12 22.50
N GLY A 121 -7.58 14.85 22.38
CA GLY A 121 -6.32 14.61 23.09
C GLY A 121 -5.41 15.82 22.93
#